data_AF-A0A2M9CW13-F1
#
_entry.id   AF-A0A2M9CW13-F1
#
_cell.length_a   1.000
_cell.length_b   1.000
_cell.length_c   1.000
_cell.angle_alpha   90.00
_cell.angle_beta   90.00
_cell.angle_gamma   90.00
#
_symmetry.space_group_name_H-M   'P 1'
#
loop_
_entity.id
_entity.type
_entity.pdbx_description
1 polymer ?
#
loop_
_entity_poly.entity_id
_entity_poly.type
_entity_poly.pdbx_seq_one_letter_code
_entity_poly.pdbx_strand_id
1 'polypeptide(L)'
;MSLCKRYAVFVSVLCTCLSATAQDAFNRQAWVQRHNIHIQTIDSLSSLTVGNGGFAFTADITGLQSFPEDYVHGIPLGTMSDWGWHSFPNDSNYKIDEAVRCGRSRFMNPYI
;
A
#
# COMPACT_ATOMS: atom_id res chain seq x y z
N MET A 1 -5.89 18.38 62.81
CA MET A 1 -5.82 18.87 61.42
C MET A 1 -7.23 18.87 60.83
N SER A 2 -7.73 20.04 60.41
CA SER A 2 -9.12 20.26 59.96
C SER A 2 -9.53 19.33 58.81
N LEU A 3 -10.78 18.84 58.86
CA LEU A 3 -11.42 18.00 57.84
C LEU A 3 -11.37 18.65 56.45
N CYS A 4 -11.45 19.99 56.37
CA CYS A 4 -11.33 20.76 55.13
C CYS A 4 -9.94 20.60 54.48
N LYS A 5 -8.88 20.43 55.28
CA LYS A 5 -7.52 20.28 54.77
C LYS A 5 -7.30 18.91 54.13
N ARG A 6 -8.06 17.89 54.55
CA ARG A 6 -8.03 16.54 53.95
C ARG A 6 -8.83 16.49 52.64
N TYR A 7 -9.98 17.15 52.60
CA TYR A 7 -10.79 17.28 51.37
C TYR A 7 -10.05 18.06 50.28
N ALA A 8 -9.36 19.14 50.64
CA ALA A 8 -8.56 19.92 49.68
C ALA A 8 -7.45 19.09 49.03
N VAL A 9 -6.77 18.22 49.80
CA VAL A 9 -5.71 17.33 49.28
C VAL A 9 -6.30 16.24 48.38
N PHE A 10 -7.45 15.67 48.73
CA PHE A 10 -8.12 14.69 47.87
C PHE A 10 -8.59 15.28 46.54
N VAL A 11 -9.14 16.50 46.56
CA VAL A 11 -9.57 17.21 45.35
C VAL A 11 -8.37 17.58 44.47
N SER A 12 -7.24 18.00 45.06
CA SER A 12 -6.04 18.32 44.28
C SER A 12 -5.43 17.09 43.61
N VAL A 13 -5.40 15.94 44.30
CA VAL A 13 -4.91 14.67 43.73
C VAL A 13 -5.85 14.15 42.64
N LEU A 14 -7.17 14.28 42.81
CA LEU A 14 -8.13 13.88 41.78
C LEU A 14 -8.01 14.75 40.52
N CYS A 15 -7.77 16.05 40.69
CA CYS A 15 -7.64 17.01 39.59
C CYS A 15 -6.37 16.80 38.76
N THR A 16 -5.25 16.41 39.38
CA THR A 16 -4.01 16.08 38.67
C THR A 16 -4.11 14.76 37.89
N CYS A 17 -4.85 13.76 38.39
CA CYS A 17 -5.07 12.50 37.68
C CYS A 17 -5.94 12.68 36.42
N LEU A 18 -6.93 13.59 36.44
CA LEU A 18 -7.81 13.83 35.28
C LEU A 18 -7.07 14.49 34.10
N SER A 19 -6.05 15.30 34.37
CA SER A 19 -5.29 16.02 33.34
C SER A 19 -4.32 15.13 32.55
N ALA A 20 -4.08 13.90 33.00
CA ALA A 20 -3.08 12.98 32.43
C ALA A 20 -3.58 12.15 31.23
N THR A 21 -4.74 12.45 30.65
CA THR A 21 -5.37 11.64 29.60
C THR A 21 -5.73 12.42 28.33
N ALA A 22 -4.87 13.35 27.91
CA ALA A 22 -4.92 13.89 26.55
C ALA A 22 -3.86 13.16 25.71
N GLN A 23 -4.23 12.02 25.12
CA GLN A 23 -3.39 11.37 24.10
C GLN A 23 -3.56 12.18 22.81
N ASP A 24 -2.49 12.79 22.31
CA ASP A 24 -2.50 13.45 21.01
C ASP A 24 -3.00 12.49 19.93
N ALA A 25 -3.88 12.97 19.06
CA ALA A 25 -4.42 12.18 17.96
C ALA A 25 -3.28 11.65 17.08
N PHE A 26 -3.28 10.35 16.79
CA PHE A 26 -2.21 9.71 16.02
C PHE A 26 -2.12 10.28 14.59
N ASN A 27 -1.04 11.01 14.30
CA ASN A 27 -0.77 11.55 12.98
C ASN A 27 -0.20 10.46 12.05
N ARG A 28 -1.10 9.79 11.32
CA ARG A 28 -0.74 8.76 10.32
C ARG A 28 0.20 9.27 9.25
N GLN A 29 -0.01 10.50 8.77
CA GLN A 29 0.77 11.07 7.68
C GLN A 29 2.24 11.25 8.09
N ALA A 30 2.50 11.86 9.25
CA ALA A 30 3.87 12.04 9.75
C ALA A 30 4.58 10.69 9.96
N TRP A 31 3.83 9.68 10.39
CA TRP A 31 4.38 8.34 10.60
C TRP A 31 4.74 7.64 9.29
N VAL A 32 3.95 7.79 8.23
CA VAL A 32 4.26 7.23 6.91
C VAL A 32 5.41 8.01 6.24
N GLN A 33 5.39 9.34 6.30
CA GLN A 33 6.36 10.20 5.61
C GLN A 33 7.81 9.97 6.07
N ARG A 34 8.03 9.58 7.32
CA ARG A 34 9.39 9.28 7.82
C ARG A 34 10.03 8.04 7.15
N HIS A 35 9.23 7.23 6.45
CA HIS A 35 9.66 6.03 5.72
C HIS A 35 9.71 6.26 4.21
N ASN A 36 9.62 7.51 3.73
CA ASN A 36 9.81 7.82 2.33
C ASN A 36 11.21 7.42 1.88
N ILE A 37 11.27 6.60 0.84
CA ILE A 37 12.53 6.10 0.29
C ILE A 37 13.12 7.19 -0.62
N HIS A 38 14.40 7.50 -0.42
CA HIS A 38 15.14 8.47 -1.24
C HIS A 38 16.26 7.76 -1.99
N ILE A 39 16.09 7.61 -3.30
CA ILE A 39 17.08 6.99 -4.19
C ILE A 39 17.83 8.13 -4.89
N GLN A 40 19.15 8.20 -4.70
CA GLN A 40 20.00 9.25 -5.29
C GLN A 40 20.78 8.77 -6.51
N THR A 41 20.96 7.46 -6.64
CA THR A 41 21.73 6.81 -7.69
C THR A 41 20.92 5.65 -8.25
N ILE A 42 20.98 5.45 -9.56
CA ILE A 42 20.30 4.33 -10.21
C ILE A 42 21.00 3.03 -9.77
N ASP A 43 20.22 2.11 -9.20
CA ASP A 43 20.64 0.76 -8.88
C ASP A 43 19.50 -0.23 -9.23
N SER A 44 19.87 -1.29 -9.95
CA SER A 44 18.95 -2.38 -10.32
C SER A 44 18.37 -3.13 -9.10
N LEU A 45 19.04 -3.05 -7.94
CA LEU A 45 18.57 -3.63 -6.69
C LEU A 45 17.67 -2.68 -5.88
N SER A 46 17.55 -1.41 -6.29
CA SER A 46 16.75 -0.40 -5.60
C SER A 46 15.39 -0.14 -6.27
N SER A 47 14.77 -1.14 -6.90
CA SER A 47 13.41 -1.01 -7.44
C SER A 47 12.39 -0.86 -6.32
N LEU A 48 11.31 -0.11 -6.54
CA LEU A 48 10.25 0.10 -5.55
C LEU A 48 9.00 -0.71 -5.90
N THR A 49 8.54 -1.53 -4.97
CA THR A 49 7.27 -2.27 -5.12
C THR A 49 6.17 -1.63 -4.29
N VAL A 50 5.04 -1.33 -4.93
CA VAL A 50 3.83 -0.84 -4.27
C VAL A 50 2.70 -1.85 -4.45
N GLY A 51 1.84 -1.97 -3.45
CA GLY A 51 0.74 -2.91 -3.50
C GLY A 51 -0.29 -2.70 -2.40
N ASN A 52 -1.47 -3.32 -2.57
CA ASN A 52 -2.61 -3.21 -1.65
C ASN A 52 -3.06 -4.58 -1.09
N GLY A 53 -2.24 -5.61 -1.28
CA GLY A 53 -2.55 -6.99 -0.88
C GLY A 53 -3.10 -7.88 -2.00
N GLY A 54 -3.81 -7.32 -3.00
CA GLY A 54 -4.28 -8.08 -4.18
C GLY A 54 -3.71 -7.59 -5.52
N PHE A 55 -2.85 -6.59 -5.46
CA PHE A 55 -2.09 -6.03 -6.56
C PHE A 55 -0.70 -5.67 -6.05
N ALA A 56 0.33 -5.97 -6.85
CA ALA A 56 1.70 -5.56 -6.62
C ALA A 56 2.31 -5.08 -7.94
N PHE A 57 2.98 -3.94 -7.91
CA PHE A 57 3.65 -3.33 -9.04
C PHE A 57 5.05 -2.90 -8.63
N THR A 58 6.06 -3.44 -9.32
CA THR A 58 7.46 -3.05 -9.15
C THR A 58 7.84 -2.04 -10.23
N ALA A 59 8.30 -0.86 -9.80
CA ALA A 59 8.69 0.26 -10.64
C ALA A 59 10.22 0.46 -10.62
N ASP A 60 10.76 0.88 -11.77
CA ASP A 60 12.12 1.42 -11.90
C ASP A 60 12.17 2.91 -11.53
N ILE A 61 13.32 3.55 -11.74
CA ILE A 61 13.54 4.98 -11.42
C ILE A 61 12.58 5.93 -12.16
N THR A 62 11.98 5.51 -13.27
CA THR A 62 11.01 6.32 -14.01
C THR A 62 9.63 6.30 -13.35
N GLY A 63 9.40 5.39 -12.39
CA GLY A 63 8.08 5.10 -11.83
C GLY A 63 7.26 4.13 -12.69
N LEU A 64 7.85 3.57 -13.77
CA LEU A 64 7.24 2.59 -14.66
C LEU A 64 8.11 1.32 -14.78
N GLN A 65 7.82 0.47 -15.78
CA GLN A 65 8.60 -0.73 -16.11
C GLN A 65 9.34 -0.50 -17.44
N SER A 66 10.10 0.59 -17.51
CA SER A 66 10.71 1.09 -18.73
C SER A 66 12.03 0.44 -19.08
N PHE A 67 12.79 -0.02 -18.08
CA PHE A 67 14.11 -0.61 -18.27
C PHE A 67 14.21 -2.07 -17.75
N PRO A 68 13.39 -3.02 -18.24
CA PRO A 68 13.41 -4.39 -17.71
C PRO A 68 14.78 -5.10 -17.86
N GLU A 69 15.54 -4.78 -18.90
CA GLU A 69 16.83 -5.38 -19.24
C GLU A 69 17.93 -4.93 -18.27
N ASP A 70 17.92 -3.66 -17.86
CA ASP A 70 18.87 -3.14 -16.87
C ASP A 70 18.61 -3.71 -15.47
N TYR A 71 17.41 -4.23 -15.23
CA TYR A 71 16.99 -4.85 -13.97
C TYR A 71 17.04 -6.39 -14.00
N VAL A 72 17.49 -7.01 -15.11
CA VAL A 72 17.45 -8.47 -15.30
C VAL A 72 18.29 -9.25 -14.28
N HIS A 73 19.39 -8.64 -13.81
CA HIS A 73 20.27 -9.20 -12.78
C HIS A 73 19.99 -8.67 -11.37
N GLY A 74 19.03 -7.74 -11.25
CA GLY A 74 18.61 -7.14 -9.99
C GLY A 74 17.24 -7.66 -9.56
N ILE A 75 16.35 -6.76 -9.16
CA ILE A 75 14.96 -7.10 -8.86
C ILE A 75 14.15 -6.98 -10.15
N PRO A 76 13.51 -8.06 -10.64
CA PRO A 76 12.75 -8.01 -11.88
C PRO A 76 11.54 -7.09 -11.75
N LEU A 77 11.36 -6.23 -12.75
CA LEU A 77 10.20 -5.38 -12.89
C LEU A 77 9.00 -6.24 -13.28
N GLY A 78 7.97 -6.27 -12.44
CA GLY A 78 6.83 -7.14 -12.64
C GLY A 78 5.56 -6.61 -11.99
N THR A 79 4.42 -7.08 -12.53
CA THR A 79 3.09 -6.74 -12.04
C THR A 79 2.35 -8.02 -11.70
N MET A 80 1.85 -8.12 -10.47
CA MET A 80 1.04 -9.24 -10.01
C MET A 80 -0.34 -8.73 -9.60
N SER A 81 -1.39 -9.47 -9.97
CA SER A 81 -2.75 -9.17 -9.57
C SER A 81 -3.53 -10.45 -9.38
N ASP A 82 -4.20 -10.58 -8.23
CA ASP A 82 -5.08 -11.71 -7.95
C ASP A 82 -6.25 -11.75 -8.94
N TRP A 83 -6.66 -10.60 -9.46
CA TRP A 83 -7.77 -10.48 -10.40
C TRP A 83 -7.51 -11.17 -11.73
N GLY A 84 -6.25 -11.28 -12.15
CA GLY A 84 -5.87 -12.00 -13.36
C GLY A 84 -6.09 -13.51 -13.27
N TRP A 85 -6.29 -14.05 -12.06
CA TRP A 85 -6.39 -15.49 -11.79
C TRP A 85 -7.76 -15.93 -11.29
N HIS A 86 -8.71 -15.00 -11.11
CA HIS A 86 -10.08 -15.36 -10.75
C HIS A 86 -10.81 -16.00 -11.93
N SER A 87 -11.25 -17.24 -11.75
CA SER A 87 -12.17 -17.92 -12.67
C SER A 87 -13.58 -17.92 -12.10
N PHE A 88 -14.57 -17.66 -12.95
CA PHE A 88 -15.99 -17.81 -12.60
C PHE A 88 -16.54 -19.12 -13.18
N PRO A 89 -17.57 -19.74 -12.56
CA PRO A 89 -18.28 -20.87 -13.16
C PRO A 89 -18.80 -20.53 -14.56
N ASN A 90 -18.66 -21.46 -15.49
CA ASN A 90 -19.12 -21.29 -16.88
C ASN A 90 -20.55 -21.85 -17.07
N ASP A 91 -21.52 -21.27 -16.38
CA ASP A 91 -22.90 -21.78 -16.35
C ASP A 91 -23.59 -21.72 -17.73
N SER A 92 -23.12 -20.86 -18.64
CA SER A 92 -23.68 -20.68 -19.98
C SER A 92 -22.83 -21.33 -21.10
N ASN A 93 -21.82 -22.13 -20.76
CA ASN A 93 -20.92 -22.79 -21.72
C ASN A 93 -20.26 -21.85 -22.75
N TYR A 94 -19.83 -20.66 -22.31
CA TYR A 94 -19.10 -19.71 -23.13
C TYR A 94 -17.82 -20.33 -23.70
N LYS A 95 -17.55 -20.03 -24.97
CA LYS A 95 -16.28 -20.38 -25.61
C LYS A 95 -15.25 -19.28 -25.38
N ILE A 96 -13.97 -19.64 -25.43
CA ILE A 96 -12.86 -18.70 -25.20
C ILE A 96 -12.93 -17.51 -26.18
N ASP A 97 -13.34 -17.74 -27.43
CA ASP A 97 -13.41 -16.70 -28.45
C ASP A 97 -14.46 -15.62 -28.14
N GLU A 98 -15.52 -15.99 -27.43
CA GLU A 98 -16.58 -15.11 -26.93
C GLU A 98 -16.11 -14.35 -25.69
N ALA A 99 -15.39 -15.01 -24.78
CA ALA A 99 -14.86 -14.39 -23.57
C ALA A 99 -13.81 -13.31 -23.86
N VAL A 100 -12.92 -13.56 -24.82
CA VAL A 100 -11.85 -12.61 -25.17
C VAL A 100 -12.31 -11.53 -26.17
N ARG A 101 -13.56 -11.56 -26.65
CA ARG A 101 -14.10 -10.54 -27.58
C ARG A 101 -14.05 -9.13 -26.97
N CYS A 102 -14.23 -9.03 -25.65
CA CYS A 102 -14.11 -7.77 -24.92
C CYS A 102 -12.68 -7.18 -25.03
N GLY A 103 -11.64 -8.00 -24.84
CA GLY A 103 -10.23 -7.57 -24.94
C GLY A 103 -9.70 -7.44 -26.38
N ARG A 104 -10.19 -8.26 -27.32
CA ARG A 104 -9.77 -8.22 -28.74
C ARG A 104 -10.20 -6.98 -29.49
N SER A 105 -11.26 -6.29 -29.03
CA SER A 105 -11.83 -5.16 -29.78
C SER A 105 -10.94 -3.90 -29.81
N ARG A 106 -9.85 -3.84 -29.03
CA ARG A 106 -9.07 -2.60 -28.91
C ARG A 106 -7.54 -2.69 -29.00
N PHE A 107 -6.89 -3.86 -28.84
CA PHE A 107 -5.41 -3.92 -28.81
C PHE A 107 -4.75 -5.23 -29.29
N MET A 108 -5.18 -5.84 -30.40
CA MET A 108 -4.37 -6.93 -31.01
C MET A 108 -4.30 -6.80 -32.53
N ASN A 109 -3.08 -6.59 -33.04
CA ASN A 109 -2.73 -6.74 -34.45
C ASN A 109 -2.81 -8.25 -34.83
N PRO A 110 -3.54 -8.64 -35.88
CA PRO A 110 -3.79 -10.04 -36.24
C PRO A 110 -2.60 -10.76 -36.92
N TYR A 111 -1.37 -10.25 -36.84
CA TYR A 111 -0.19 -10.87 -37.43
C TYR A 111 0.88 -11.21 -36.38
N ILE A 112 0.54 -12.13 -35.46
CA ILE A 112 1.46 -13.04 -34.79
C ILE A 112 0.73 -14.38 -34.64
#